data_AF-A0A7C2DKD6-F1
#
_entry.id   AF-A0A7C2DKD6-F1
#
_cell.length_a   1.000
_cell.length_b   1.000
_cell.length_c   1.000
_cell.angle_alpha   90.00
_cell.angle_beta   90.00
_cell.angle_gamma   90.00
#
_symmetry.space_group_name_H-M   'P 1'
#
loop_
_entity.id
_entity.type
_entity.pdbx_description
1 polymer ?
#
loop_
_entity_poly.entity_id
_entity_poly.type
_entity_poly.pdbx_seq_one_letter_code
_entity_poly.pdbx_strand_id
1 'polypeptide(L)'
;YTISACPAQCNAPEIHDVALVGTRKDGREGFALRVGGGMSNTPRISRDLGVFVPVEDAIQVLRAVTDAWQHDLRYRVSRAKARIKFMVDDLGPEGMRRRVEERLGRRLEDGAAPEPVGDGDHLGIHPQRQEGLVYVGIPVPVGRVSGDQLVRLADLLEGLGADLRFTRQQNAIAGNVPEERIDELRAGLAALGLPLDRGAFARAVACTSHRFCNYSVAETKEKLAELVPRLERRFGGDAVAGLTIHMDGCPHACAQHWIGEIGLQGTTAPSPDGAGRIEAYDLTLGGGLGRGARIGRPILRRVPAPELDAVLERLVGAWLDARAARPGLGFGDFVDARTDVELAALARGEAAPAADRPTTEGVTVHVPGPLLRLVDGADQIEVAATTVREALAAVGEAHPAFAREVLPRGELSEAYLVFVGEEDVRALAGLDTPVRPGDRITILVAMSGG
;
A
#
# COMPACT_ATOMS: atom_id res chain seq x y z
N TYR A 1 4.60 -12.46 12.23
CA TYR A 1 5.45 -11.44 12.88
C TYR A 1 6.48 -10.95 11.89
N THR A 2 7.01 -9.76 12.10
CA THR A 2 8.21 -9.24 11.43
C THR A 2 9.06 -8.54 12.49
N ILE A 3 10.38 -8.69 12.45
CA ILE A 3 11.30 -8.22 13.52
C ILE A 3 12.58 -7.71 12.85
N SER A 4 13.01 -6.49 13.17
CA SER A 4 14.32 -5.98 12.74
C SER A 4 14.78 -4.83 13.63
N ALA A 5 16.10 -4.62 13.67
CA ALA A 5 16.74 -3.41 14.18
C ALA A 5 17.31 -2.51 13.07
N CYS A 6 16.96 -2.77 11.80
CA CYS A 6 17.37 -1.93 10.68
C CYS A 6 16.68 -0.55 10.75
N PRO A 7 17.42 0.57 10.83
CA PRO A 7 16.83 1.91 10.96
C PRO A 7 16.08 2.36 9.71
N ALA A 8 16.42 1.82 8.53
CA ALA A 8 15.69 2.05 7.28
C ALA A 8 14.32 1.36 7.23
N GLN A 9 13.96 0.58 8.27
CA GLN A 9 12.79 -0.27 8.29
C GLN A 9 12.72 -1.10 6.99
N CYS A 10 13.76 -1.91 6.81
CA CYS A 10 13.57 -3.21 6.19
C CYS A 10 12.47 -3.99 6.95
N ASN A 11 12.17 -5.25 6.61
CA ASN A 11 11.10 -6.02 7.27
C ASN A 11 9.65 -5.47 7.12
N ALA A 12 9.44 -4.23 6.64
CA ALA A 12 8.15 -3.57 6.34
C ALA A 12 7.12 -3.64 7.50
N PRO A 13 7.40 -3.03 8.65
CA PRO A 13 6.56 -3.12 9.84
C PRO A 13 5.12 -2.59 9.66
N GLU A 14 4.89 -1.76 8.64
CA GLU A 14 3.59 -1.16 8.28
C GLU A 14 2.58 -2.20 7.77
N ILE A 15 3.00 -3.28 7.12
CA ILE A 15 2.10 -4.18 6.38
C ILE A 15 1.90 -5.56 7.04
N HIS A 16 2.50 -5.78 8.22
CA HIS A 16 2.45 -7.05 8.93
C HIS A 16 1.40 -7.02 10.05
N ASP A 17 0.81 -8.20 10.34
CA ASP A 17 -0.12 -8.39 11.45
C ASP A 17 0.46 -7.91 12.80
N VAL A 18 1.76 -8.16 13.01
CA VAL A 18 2.53 -7.78 14.20
C VAL A 18 3.98 -7.52 13.79
N ALA A 19 4.54 -6.39 14.21
CA ALA A 19 5.90 -5.95 13.91
C ALA A 19 6.64 -5.45 15.17
N LEU A 20 7.89 -5.87 15.32
CA LEU A 20 8.83 -5.32 16.29
C LEU A 20 9.89 -4.49 15.55
N VAL A 21 9.98 -3.20 15.90
CA VAL A 21 10.93 -2.24 15.31
C VAL A 21 11.96 -1.88 16.36
N GLY A 22 13.24 -2.20 16.12
CA GLY A 22 14.32 -1.99 17.06
C GLY A 22 14.48 -0.52 17.46
N THR A 23 14.59 -0.28 18.76
CA THR A 23 14.72 1.05 19.36
C THR A 23 15.54 0.96 20.66
N ARG A 24 15.85 2.11 21.26
CA ARG A 24 16.50 2.19 22.57
C ARG A 24 15.76 3.14 23.48
N LYS A 25 15.65 2.78 24.76
CA LYS A 25 15.04 3.62 25.80
C LYS A 25 15.89 3.56 27.07
N ASP A 26 16.31 4.72 27.58
CA ASP A 26 17.13 4.86 28.80
C ASP A 26 18.39 3.96 28.78
N GLY A 27 19.04 3.84 27.63
CA GLY A 27 20.20 2.98 27.40
C GLY A 27 19.91 1.49 27.21
N ARG A 28 18.68 1.03 27.45
CA ARG A 28 18.23 -0.35 27.19
C ARG A 28 17.90 -0.54 25.71
N GLU A 29 18.27 -1.69 25.18
CA GLU A 29 17.86 -2.13 23.84
C GLU A 29 16.49 -2.80 23.91
N GLY A 30 15.69 -2.64 22.86
CA GLY A 30 14.35 -3.22 22.79
C GLY A 30 13.65 -2.89 21.49
N PHE A 31 12.33 -2.95 21.51
CA PHE A 31 11.48 -2.80 20.34
C PHE A 31 10.29 -1.90 20.64
N ALA A 32 9.90 -1.11 19.65
CA ALA A 32 8.52 -0.62 19.54
C ALA A 32 7.66 -1.70 18.87
N LEU A 33 6.36 -1.71 19.20
CA LEU A 33 5.41 -2.74 18.76
C LEU A 33 4.31 -2.12 17.91
N ARG A 34 4.24 -2.51 16.63
CA ARG A 34 3.13 -2.16 15.73
C ARG A 34 2.26 -3.39 15.44
N VAL A 35 0.95 -3.20 15.33
CA VAL A 35 -0.03 -4.29 15.13
C VAL A 35 -1.10 -3.86 14.12
N GLY A 36 -1.66 -4.82 13.37
CA GLY A 36 -2.83 -4.60 12.52
C GLY A 36 -2.55 -4.23 11.06
N GLY A 37 -1.31 -4.40 10.59
CA GLY A 37 -1.02 -4.25 9.16
C GLY A 37 -1.57 -5.41 8.33
N GLY A 38 -1.81 -5.17 7.05
CA GLY A 38 -2.08 -6.25 6.10
C GLY A 38 -2.80 -5.79 4.83
N MET A 39 -2.27 -6.20 3.68
CA MET A 39 -2.74 -5.84 2.34
C MET A 39 -4.07 -6.58 2.00
N SER A 40 -4.07 -7.56 1.11
CA SER A 40 -5.29 -8.18 0.57
C SER A 40 -6.25 -7.13 -0.05
N ASN A 41 -7.53 -7.46 -0.19
CA ASN A 41 -8.56 -6.61 -0.79
C ASN A 41 -8.92 -5.34 0.01
N THR A 42 -8.49 -5.24 1.26
CA THR A 42 -8.90 -4.21 2.24
C THR A 42 -7.68 -3.71 3.00
N PRO A 43 -6.69 -3.10 2.32
CA PRO A 43 -5.39 -2.80 2.91
C PRO A 43 -5.47 -1.98 4.20
N ARG A 44 -4.51 -2.24 5.10
CA ARG A 44 -4.30 -1.53 6.36
C ARG A 44 -2.81 -1.32 6.61
N ILE A 45 -2.47 -0.13 7.09
CA ILE A 45 -1.21 0.19 7.72
C ILE A 45 -1.31 -0.15 9.22
N SER A 46 -0.28 -0.79 9.78
CA SER A 46 -0.20 -1.16 11.19
C SER A 46 -0.16 0.08 12.08
N ARG A 47 -0.78 -0.01 13.25
CA ARG A 47 -0.80 1.06 14.26
C ARG A 47 0.28 0.78 15.30
N ASP A 48 1.02 1.81 15.71
CA ASP A 48 1.90 1.73 16.88
C ASP A 48 1.04 1.56 18.15
N LEU A 49 1.45 0.67 19.06
CA LEU A 49 0.78 0.50 20.36
C LEU A 49 1.32 1.47 21.43
N GLY A 50 2.34 2.27 21.13
CA GLY A 50 2.90 3.26 22.04
C GLY A 50 3.64 2.62 23.21
N VAL A 51 4.38 1.54 22.95
CA VAL A 51 5.09 0.76 23.98
C VAL A 51 6.56 0.54 23.64
N PHE A 52 7.37 0.43 24.69
CA PHE A 52 8.72 -0.13 24.66
C PHE A 52 8.71 -1.56 25.20
N VAL A 53 9.31 -2.47 24.45
CA VAL A 53 9.44 -3.90 24.78
C VAL A 53 10.93 -4.23 24.89
N PRO A 54 11.47 -4.46 26.09
CA PRO A 54 12.84 -4.95 26.27
C PRO A 54 13.12 -6.23 25.46
N VAL A 55 14.38 -6.47 25.06
CA VAL A 55 14.72 -7.65 24.24
C VAL A 55 14.34 -8.97 24.92
N GLU A 56 14.54 -9.06 26.22
CA GLU A 56 14.19 -10.19 27.08
C GLU A 56 12.66 -10.46 27.13
N ASP A 57 11.84 -9.43 26.94
CA ASP A 57 10.38 -9.50 26.98
C ASP A 57 9.76 -9.90 25.63
N ALA A 58 10.49 -9.74 24.53
CA ALA A 58 9.94 -9.78 23.17
C ALA A 58 9.09 -11.03 22.88
N ILE A 59 9.57 -12.22 23.25
CA ILE A 59 8.84 -13.48 23.04
C ILE A 59 7.55 -13.55 23.87
N GLN A 60 7.57 -13.06 25.12
CA GLN A 60 6.40 -13.03 25.99
C GLN A 60 5.33 -12.08 25.42
N VAL A 61 5.74 -10.91 24.93
CA VAL A 61 4.82 -9.92 24.34
C VAL A 61 4.24 -10.41 23.01
N LEU A 62 5.05 -11.02 22.12
CA LEU A 62 4.55 -11.61 20.88
C LEU A 62 3.53 -12.73 21.14
N ARG A 63 3.77 -13.56 22.16
CA ARG A 63 2.79 -14.54 22.62
C ARG A 63 1.51 -13.87 23.10
N ALA A 64 1.60 -12.85 23.95
CA ALA A 64 0.44 -12.13 24.48
C ALA A 64 -0.41 -11.46 23.39
N VAL A 65 0.21 -10.89 22.35
CA VAL A 65 -0.49 -10.37 21.15
C VAL A 65 -1.27 -11.47 20.43
N THR A 66 -0.66 -12.64 20.25
CA THR A 66 -1.34 -13.79 19.63
C THR A 66 -2.40 -14.38 20.54
N ASP A 67 -2.19 -14.46 21.86
CA ASP A 67 -3.18 -14.92 22.84
C ASP A 67 -4.38 -13.96 22.97
N ALA A 68 -4.18 -12.65 22.73
CA ALA A 68 -5.25 -11.67 22.63
C ALA A 68 -6.13 -11.90 21.40
N TRP A 69 -5.52 -12.12 20.23
CA TRP A 69 -6.25 -12.36 18.97
C TRP A 69 -6.84 -13.77 18.85
N GLN A 70 -6.12 -14.81 19.25
CA GLN A 70 -6.47 -16.17 18.87
C GLN A 70 -7.72 -16.73 19.57
N HIS A 71 -7.98 -16.24 20.78
CA HIS A 71 -9.09 -16.64 21.64
C HIS A 71 -10.34 -15.75 21.50
N ASP A 72 -10.28 -14.64 20.75
CA ASP A 72 -11.44 -13.77 20.53
C ASP A 72 -12.28 -14.32 19.38
N LEU A 73 -13.32 -15.10 19.74
CA LEU A 73 -14.14 -15.88 18.82
C LEU A 73 -14.89 -15.03 17.77
N ARG A 74 -15.03 -13.71 17.98
CA ARG A 74 -15.62 -12.79 17.00
C ARG A 74 -14.87 -12.86 15.66
N TYR A 75 -13.55 -12.93 15.70
CA TYR A 75 -12.67 -13.06 14.52
C TYR A 75 -12.48 -14.51 14.07
N ARG A 76 -13.37 -15.43 14.47
CA ARG A 76 -13.44 -16.83 14.02
C ARG A 76 -14.72 -17.14 13.25
N VAL A 77 -15.72 -16.26 13.28
CA VAL A 77 -17.01 -16.41 12.57
C VAL A 77 -16.85 -16.30 11.04
N SER A 78 -16.03 -15.37 10.55
CA SER A 78 -15.84 -15.14 9.12
C SER A 78 -14.36 -15.10 8.74
N ARG A 79 -13.95 -15.98 7.82
CA ARG A 79 -12.59 -16.02 7.26
C ARG A 79 -12.16 -14.68 6.64
N ALA A 80 -13.10 -13.97 6.01
CA ALA A 80 -12.84 -12.67 5.38
C ALA A 80 -12.52 -11.57 6.41
N LYS A 81 -13.02 -11.70 7.66
CA LYS A 81 -12.80 -10.76 8.77
C LYS A 81 -11.89 -11.35 9.88
N ALA A 82 -11.15 -12.42 9.61
CA ALA A 82 -10.41 -13.15 10.65
C ALA A 82 -9.01 -12.58 10.98
N ARG A 83 -8.42 -11.76 10.12
CA ARG A 83 -7.07 -11.17 10.30
C ARG A 83 -7.04 -10.15 11.45
N ILE A 84 -5.91 -10.03 12.15
CA ILE A 84 -5.80 -9.16 13.33
C ILE A 84 -6.06 -7.68 13.02
N LYS A 85 -5.86 -7.25 11.77
CA LYS A 85 -6.19 -5.89 11.31
C LYS A 85 -7.64 -5.48 11.60
N PHE A 86 -8.60 -6.40 11.51
CA PHE A 86 -9.99 -6.10 11.85
C PHE A 86 -10.21 -5.97 13.37
N MET A 87 -9.47 -6.72 14.18
CA MET A 87 -9.47 -6.54 15.63
C MET A 87 -8.84 -5.20 16.05
N VAL A 88 -7.82 -4.74 15.33
CA VAL A 88 -7.20 -3.43 15.56
C VAL A 88 -8.09 -2.28 15.06
N ASP A 89 -8.80 -2.46 13.94
CA ASP A 89 -9.85 -1.53 13.49
C ASP A 89 -10.91 -1.34 14.60
N ASP A 90 -11.45 -2.43 15.14
CA ASP A 90 -12.51 -2.42 16.17
C ASP A 90 -12.06 -1.87 17.55
N LEU A 91 -10.81 -2.13 17.96
CA LEU A 91 -10.33 -1.83 19.32
C LEU A 91 -9.49 -0.56 19.46
N GLY A 92 -8.92 -0.06 18.36
CA GLY A 92 -7.85 0.93 18.42
C GLY A 92 -6.52 0.37 18.97
N PRO A 93 -5.41 1.12 18.86
CA PRO A 93 -4.14 0.70 19.43
C PRO A 93 -4.19 0.61 20.96
N GLU A 94 -4.91 1.50 21.65
CA GLU A 94 -5.06 1.49 23.11
C GLU A 94 -5.87 0.28 23.58
N GLY A 95 -6.94 -0.09 22.86
CA GLY A 95 -7.72 -1.28 23.16
C GLY A 95 -6.94 -2.57 22.90
N MET A 96 -6.14 -2.60 21.83
CA MET A 96 -5.24 -3.72 21.57
C MET A 96 -4.15 -3.82 22.66
N ARG A 97 -3.52 -2.70 23.07
CA ARG A 97 -2.56 -2.67 24.17
C ARG A 97 -3.15 -3.21 25.47
N ARG A 98 -4.36 -2.79 25.87
CA ARG A 98 -5.05 -3.33 27.05
C ARG A 98 -5.22 -4.84 26.98
N ARG A 99 -5.67 -5.39 25.84
CA ARG A 99 -5.80 -6.85 25.65
C ARG A 99 -4.45 -7.58 25.74
N VAL A 100 -3.34 -6.97 25.33
CA VAL A 100 -1.99 -7.54 25.49
C VAL A 100 -1.55 -7.52 26.96
N GLU A 101 -1.75 -6.39 27.65
CA GLU A 101 -1.41 -6.23 29.08
C GLU A 101 -2.22 -7.18 29.98
N GLU A 102 -3.51 -7.39 29.68
CA GLU A 102 -4.37 -8.39 30.31
C GLU A 102 -3.82 -9.82 30.18
N ARG A 103 -3.24 -10.17 29.03
CA ARG A 103 -2.59 -11.48 28.81
C ARG A 103 -1.23 -11.60 29.50
N LEU A 104 -0.52 -10.50 29.70
CA LEU A 104 0.76 -10.44 30.40
C LEU A 104 0.61 -10.40 31.93
N GLY A 105 -0.54 -9.97 32.44
CA GLY A 105 -0.76 -9.70 33.87
C GLY A 105 -0.02 -8.46 34.39
N ARG A 106 0.49 -7.61 33.49
CA ARG A 106 1.23 -6.38 33.81
C ARG A 106 1.07 -5.35 32.69
N ARG A 107 1.29 -4.07 33.02
CA ARG A 107 1.41 -3.02 32.00
C ARG A 107 2.70 -3.16 31.21
N LEU A 108 2.65 -2.75 29.95
CA LEU A 108 3.82 -2.50 29.13
C LEU A 108 4.33 -1.09 29.40
N GLU A 109 5.63 -0.91 29.22
CA GLU A 109 6.27 0.38 29.37
C GLU A 109 5.95 1.30 28.18
N ASP A 110 5.76 2.59 28.40
CA ASP A 110 5.49 3.54 27.31
C ASP A 110 6.71 3.72 26.40
N GLY A 111 6.47 3.86 25.11
CA GLY A 111 7.47 4.08 24.07
C GLY A 111 6.82 4.54 22.76
N ALA A 112 7.61 4.68 21.70
CA ALA A 112 7.12 5.01 20.37
C ALA A 112 7.97 4.31 19.30
N ALA A 113 7.35 3.98 18.17
CA ALA A 113 8.06 3.53 16.98
C ALA A 113 9.00 4.64 16.47
N PRO A 114 10.29 4.34 16.22
CA PRO A 114 11.18 5.31 15.60
C PRO A 114 10.77 5.57 14.14
N GLU A 115 11.05 6.76 13.65
CA GLU A 115 10.91 7.09 12.23
C GLU A 115 11.95 6.34 11.38
N PRO A 116 11.60 5.85 10.18
CA PRO A 116 12.55 5.20 9.29
C PRO A 116 13.60 6.17 8.71
N VAL A 117 14.79 5.64 8.44
CA VAL A 117 15.98 6.38 8.00
C VAL A 117 16.61 5.72 6.77
N GLY A 118 16.44 6.34 5.60
CA GLY A 118 16.94 5.83 4.32
C GLY A 118 16.10 4.70 3.73
N ASP A 119 16.59 4.11 2.64
CA ASP A 119 15.88 3.08 1.89
C ASP A 119 16.18 1.67 2.42
N GLY A 120 15.13 0.89 2.65
CA GLY A 120 15.21 -0.45 3.25
C GLY A 120 15.35 -1.61 2.25
N ASP A 121 15.85 -1.37 1.04
CA ASP A 121 15.98 -2.39 -0.02
C ASP A 121 17.30 -3.19 0.02
N HIS A 122 18.34 -2.61 0.62
CA HIS A 122 19.70 -3.16 0.77
C HIS A 122 20.44 -3.42 -0.56
N LEU A 123 20.05 -2.77 -1.65
CA LEU A 123 20.65 -2.97 -2.98
C LEU A 123 22.02 -2.29 -3.11
N GLY A 124 22.92 -2.87 -3.91
CA GLY A 124 24.27 -2.35 -4.11
C GLY A 124 25.28 -2.85 -3.08
N ILE A 125 26.46 -2.23 -3.02
CA ILE A 125 27.59 -2.64 -2.16
C ILE A 125 27.65 -1.69 -0.96
N HIS A 126 27.75 -2.25 0.24
CA HIS A 126 27.71 -1.50 1.51
C HIS A 126 28.76 -2.02 2.51
N PRO A 127 29.47 -1.15 3.24
CA PRO A 127 30.39 -1.59 4.28
C PRO A 127 29.66 -2.31 5.44
N GLN A 128 30.30 -3.30 6.03
CA GLN A 128 29.86 -3.92 7.29
C GLN A 128 30.57 -3.30 8.50
N ARG A 129 30.20 -3.77 9.70
CA ARG A 129 30.86 -3.39 10.96
C ARG A 129 32.28 -3.96 11.07
N GLN A 130 32.53 -5.09 10.41
CA GLN A 130 33.82 -5.76 10.34
C GLN A 130 34.69 -5.07 9.28
N GLU A 131 35.91 -4.70 9.66
CA GLU A 131 36.88 -4.06 8.76
C GLU A 131 37.23 -4.97 7.57
N GLY A 132 37.28 -4.40 6.37
CA GLY A 132 37.53 -5.12 5.12
C GLY A 132 36.37 -5.98 4.59
N LEU A 133 35.21 -6.01 5.24
CA LEU A 133 34.03 -6.75 4.76
C LEU A 133 32.90 -5.83 4.30
N VAL A 134 32.24 -6.25 3.23
CA VAL A 134 31.03 -5.62 2.67
C VAL A 134 29.86 -6.60 2.63
N TYR A 135 28.65 -6.06 2.60
CA TYR A 135 27.47 -6.78 2.14
C TYR A 135 27.02 -6.24 0.78
N VAL A 136 26.49 -7.13 -0.06
CA VAL A 136 26.13 -6.83 -1.44
C VAL A 136 24.68 -7.27 -1.70
N GLY A 137 23.80 -6.32 -1.94
CA GLY A 137 22.44 -6.56 -2.41
C GLY A 137 22.44 -6.98 -3.87
N ILE A 138 21.96 -8.20 -4.12
CA ILE A 138 21.90 -8.84 -5.43
C ILE A 138 20.46 -8.69 -5.96
N PRO A 139 20.22 -7.89 -7.01
CA PRO A 139 18.90 -7.79 -7.62
C PRO A 139 18.55 -9.08 -8.38
N VAL A 140 17.39 -9.65 -8.06
CA VAL A 140 16.88 -10.90 -8.66
C VAL A 140 15.61 -10.57 -9.44
N PRO A 141 15.65 -10.49 -10.79
CA PRO A 141 14.49 -10.12 -11.60
C PRO A 141 13.26 -10.94 -11.25
N VAL A 142 12.20 -10.25 -10.83
CA VAL A 142 10.91 -10.82 -10.40
C VAL A 142 11.05 -12.01 -9.42
N GLY A 143 12.12 -12.05 -8.63
CA GLY A 143 12.38 -13.11 -7.67
C GLY A 143 12.54 -14.52 -8.25
N ARG A 144 12.88 -14.68 -9.54
CA ARG A 144 12.91 -15.98 -10.23
C ARG A 144 14.34 -16.50 -10.38
N VAL A 145 14.62 -17.65 -9.77
CA VAL A 145 15.87 -18.42 -9.90
C VAL A 145 15.55 -19.91 -10.08
N SER A 146 16.41 -20.64 -10.80
CA SER A 146 16.36 -22.10 -10.88
C SER A 146 17.11 -22.78 -9.73
N GLY A 147 16.91 -24.09 -9.54
CA GLY A 147 17.67 -24.89 -8.59
C GLY A 147 19.18 -24.83 -8.87
N ASP A 148 19.59 -25.02 -10.13
CA ASP A 148 21.00 -24.97 -10.54
C ASP A 148 21.62 -23.58 -10.32
N GLN A 149 20.86 -22.49 -10.51
CA GLN A 149 21.33 -21.14 -10.18
C GLN A 149 21.52 -20.97 -8.67
N LEU A 150 20.64 -21.52 -7.83
CA LEU A 150 20.77 -21.46 -6.38
C LEU A 150 21.97 -22.27 -5.86
N VAL A 151 22.21 -23.46 -6.39
CA VAL A 151 23.39 -24.28 -6.04
C VAL A 151 24.67 -23.54 -6.43
N ARG A 152 24.79 -23.10 -7.68
CA ARG A 152 25.99 -22.38 -8.14
C ARG A 152 26.19 -21.02 -7.45
N LEU A 153 25.11 -20.38 -6.97
CA LEU A 153 25.20 -19.18 -6.13
C LEU A 153 25.73 -19.51 -4.74
N ALA A 154 25.32 -20.64 -4.15
CA ALA A 154 25.88 -21.11 -2.88
C ALA A 154 27.38 -21.43 -3.02
N ASP A 155 27.78 -22.17 -4.06
CA ASP A 155 29.19 -22.50 -4.33
C ASP A 155 30.06 -21.23 -4.47
N LEU A 156 29.55 -20.22 -5.20
CA LEU A 156 30.22 -18.92 -5.37
C LEU A 156 30.40 -18.19 -4.03
N LEU A 157 29.37 -18.14 -3.20
CA LEU A 157 29.41 -17.43 -1.92
C LEU A 157 30.28 -18.18 -0.88
N GLU A 158 30.22 -19.51 -0.85
CA GLU A 158 31.10 -20.33 0.00
C GLU A 158 32.57 -20.13 -0.38
N GLY A 159 32.91 -20.10 -1.67
CA GLY A 159 34.24 -19.78 -2.17
C GLY A 159 34.75 -18.38 -1.82
N LEU A 160 33.83 -17.44 -1.51
CA LEU A 160 34.12 -16.09 -1.03
C LEU A 160 34.16 -15.98 0.51
N GLY A 161 33.74 -17.01 1.26
CA GLY A 161 33.51 -16.94 2.71
C GLY A 161 32.24 -16.18 3.10
N ALA A 162 31.36 -15.92 2.13
CA ALA A 162 30.17 -15.11 2.27
C ALA A 162 28.93 -15.93 2.68
N ASP A 163 27.95 -15.26 3.29
CA ASP A 163 26.64 -15.82 3.61
C ASP A 163 25.52 -15.27 2.69
N LEU A 164 24.34 -15.90 2.69
CA LEU A 164 23.20 -15.51 1.86
C LEU A 164 21.97 -15.19 2.73
N ARG A 165 21.30 -14.07 2.43
CA ARG A 165 19.98 -13.71 2.99
C ARG A 165 19.02 -13.34 1.88
N PHE A 166 17.75 -13.73 1.98
CA PHE A 166 16.70 -13.27 1.06
C PHE A 166 16.03 -11.99 1.59
N THR A 167 15.61 -11.11 0.68
CA THR A 167 14.85 -9.89 1.02
C THR A 167 13.36 -10.06 0.73
N ARG A 168 12.53 -9.27 1.43
CA ARG A 168 11.07 -9.22 1.21
C ARG A 168 10.67 -8.69 -0.19
N GLN A 169 11.58 -8.00 -0.87
CA GLN A 169 11.42 -7.51 -2.26
C GLN A 169 11.89 -8.56 -3.29
N GLN A 170 12.02 -9.82 -2.87
CA GLN A 170 12.40 -10.96 -3.72
C GLN A 170 13.86 -10.95 -4.22
N ASN A 171 14.70 -10.04 -3.71
CA ASN A 171 16.14 -9.97 -3.96
C ASN A 171 16.93 -10.84 -2.97
N ALA A 172 18.25 -10.86 -3.12
CA ALA A 172 19.17 -11.49 -2.17
C ALA A 172 20.21 -10.49 -1.62
N ILE A 173 20.89 -10.85 -0.55
CA ILE A 173 22.05 -10.15 0.01
C ILE A 173 23.15 -11.20 0.25
N ALA A 174 24.32 -10.97 -0.33
CA ALA A 174 25.56 -11.64 0.07
C ALA A 174 26.20 -10.85 1.22
N GLY A 175 26.39 -11.46 2.39
CA GLY A 175 27.08 -10.82 3.52
C GLY A 175 28.49 -11.38 3.74
N ASN A 176 29.33 -10.64 4.44
CA ASN A 176 30.72 -11.04 4.79
C ASN A 176 31.61 -11.25 3.56
N VAL A 177 31.36 -10.50 2.48
CA VAL A 177 32.19 -10.55 1.27
C VAL A 177 33.45 -9.71 1.53
N PRO A 178 34.67 -10.24 1.32
CA PRO A 178 35.89 -9.44 1.38
C PRO A 178 35.88 -8.35 0.31
N GLU A 179 36.19 -7.11 0.69
CA GLU A 179 36.12 -5.95 -0.21
C GLU A 179 37.04 -6.13 -1.43
N GLU A 180 38.22 -6.72 -1.24
CA GLU A 180 39.17 -7.00 -2.32
C GLU A 180 38.71 -8.11 -3.30
N ARG A 181 37.61 -8.83 -3.01
CA ARG A 181 37.02 -9.89 -3.85
C ARG A 181 35.68 -9.50 -4.49
N ILE A 182 35.28 -8.22 -4.42
CA ILE A 182 34.04 -7.71 -5.04
C ILE A 182 33.95 -8.03 -6.54
N ASP A 183 35.05 -7.94 -7.30
CA ASP A 183 35.04 -8.19 -8.74
C ASP A 183 34.89 -9.68 -9.09
N GLU A 184 35.38 -10.57 -8.23
CA GLU A 184 35.14 -12.02 -8.35
C GLU A 184 33.65 -12.33 -8.14
N LEU A 185 33.03 -11.76 -7.10
CA LEU A 185 31.59 -11.86 -6.88
C LEU A 185 30.80 -11.30 -8.07
N ARG A 186 31.17 -10.11 -8.57
CA ARG A 186 30.52 -9.45 -9.72
C ARG A 186 30.57 -10.33 -10.97
N ALA A 187 31.72 -10.92 -11.27
CA ALA A 187 31.90 -11.81 -12.42
C ALA A 187 31.10 -13.12 -12.26
N GLY A 188 31.14 -13.74 -11.08
CA GLY A 188 30.38 -14.96 -10.77
C GLY A 188 28.86 -14.74 -10.88
N LEU A 189 28.36 -13.64 -10.32
CA LEU A 189 26.95 -13.25 -10.40
C LEU A 189 26.50 -12.96 -11.84
N ALA A 190 27.33 -12.28 -12.64
CA ALA A 190 27.05 -12.06 -14.06
C ALA A 190 26.95 -13.40 -14.83
N ALA A 191 27.85 -14.37 -14.54
CA ALA A 191 27.83 -15.72 -15.11
C ALA A 191 26.66 -16.60 -14.60
N LEU A 192 25.87 -16.12 -13.63
CA LEU A 192 24.62 -16.72 -13.17
C LEU A 192 23.37 -16.02 -13.73
N GLY A 193 23.54 -14.94 -14.50
CA GLY A 193 22.43 -14.09 -14.97
C GLY A 193 21.87 -13.17 -13.88
N LEU A 194 22.64 -12.91 -12.81
CA LEU A 194 22.27 -12.05 -11.67
C LEU A 194 23.22 -10.83 -11.55
N PRO A 195 23.48 -10.06 -12.63
CA PRO A 195 24.37 -8.90 -12.56
C PRO A 195 23.89 -7.91 -11.48
N LEU A 196 24.84 -7.24 -10.82
CA LEU A 196 24.52 -6.25 -9.76
C LEU A 196 23.82 -5.00 -10.31
N ASP A 197 23.94 -4.74 -11.61
CA ASP A 197 23.18 -3.70 -12.31
C ASP A 197 21.93 -4.31 -12.97
N ARG A 198 20.76 -3.80 -12.57
CA ARG A 198 19.43 -4.26 -12.99
C ARG A 198 18.37 -3.16 -13.06
N GLY A 199 18.75 -1.89 -12.94
CA GLY A 199 17.82 -0.76 -13.03
C GLY A 199 16.54 -0.95 -12.19
N ALA A 200 15.38 -0.80 -12.83
CA ALA A 200 14.07 -0.82 -12.18
C ALA A 200 13.65 -2.22 -11.71
N PHE A 201 14.25 -3.31 -12.22
CA PHE A 201 13.97 -4.66 -11.71
C PHE A 201 14.27 -4.82 -10.23
N ALA A 202 15.24 -4.07 -9.72
CA ALA A 202 15.67 -4.18 -8.34
C ALA A 202 14.56 -3.78 -7.35
N ARG A 203 13.58 -2.99 -7.81
CA ARG A 203 12.38 -2.56 -7.07
C ARG A 203 11.06 -3.08 -7.69
N ALA A 204 11.15 -4.10 -8.54
CA ALA A 204 10.01 -4.71 -9.22
C ALA A 204 9.62 -6.07 -8.58
N VAL A 205 8.40 -6.17 -8.05
CA VAL A 205 7.92 -7.34 -7.28
C VAL A 205 6.70 -7.95 -7.98
N ALA A 206 6.72 -9.27 -8.22
CA ALA A 206 5.56 -9.98 -8.82
C ALA A 206 5.17 -11.23 -8.03
N CYS A 207 3.86 -11.50 -7.89
CA CYS A 207 3.38 -12.71 -7.22
C CYS A 207 3.46 -13.92 -8.17
N THR A 208 3.08 -15.11 -7.71
CA THR A 208 2.93 -16.28 -8.61
C THR A 208 1.69 -16.13 -9.49
N SER A 209 1.81 -16.37 -10.78
CA SER A 209 0.75 -16.18 -11.78
C SER A 209 -0.28 -17.31 -11.83
N HIS A 210 -1.30 -17.15 -12.68
CA HIS A 210 -2.42 -18.10 -12.87
C HIS A 210 -1.96 -19.52 -13.24
N ARG A 211 -0.76 -19.69 -13.81
CA ARG A 211 -0.20 -21.00 -14.19
C ARG A 211 0.07 -21.93 -12.99
N PHE A 212 0.28 -21.35 -11.80
CA PHE A 212 0.59 -22.12 -10.59
C PHE A 212 -0.22 -21.70 -9.35
N CYS A 213 -0.88 -20.53 -9.38
CA CYS A 213 -1.67 -20.01 -8.27
C CYS A 213 -3.17 -20.10 -8.55
N ASN A 214 -3.88 -20.95 -7.80
CA ASN A 214 -5.33 -21.20 -7.92
C ASN A 214 -6.23 -19.96 -7.70
N TYR A 215 -5.67 -18.83 -7.26
CA TYR A 215 -6.40 -17.57 -7.08
C TYR A 215 -6.10 -16.52 -8.15
N SER A 216 -5.02 -16.69 -8.91
CA SER A 216 -4.57 -15.72 -9.90
C SER A 216 -5.37 -15.85 -11.18
N VAL A 217 -5.77 -14.71 -11.75
CA VAL A 217 -6.59 -14.62 -12.97
C VAL A 217 -5.87 -13.89 -14.12
N ALA A 218 -4.59 -13.57 -13.93
CA ALA A 218 -3.70 -12.95 -14.92
C ALA A 218 -2.26 -13.48 -14.78
N GLU A 219 -1.42 -13.26 -15.80
CA GLU A 219 0.03 -13.45 -15.70
C GLU A 219 0.67 -12.36 -14.81
N THR A 220 1.86 -12.59 -14.26
CA THR A 220 2.53 -11.65 -13.34
C THR A 220 4.03 -11.59 -13.55
N LYS A 221 4.76 -12.68 -13.28
CA LYS A 221 6.23 -12.68 -13.34
C LYS A 221 6.73 -12.53 -14.76
N GLU A 222 6.07 -13.14 -15.74
CA GLU A 222 6.48 -12.99 -17.16
C GLU A 222 6.07 -11.61 -17.68
N LYS A 223 4.84 -11.17 -17.43
CA LYS A 223 4.37 -9.83 -17.84
C LYS A 223 5.23 -8.71 -17.24
N LEU A 224 5.62 -8.78 -15.96
CA LEU A 224 6.51 -7.80 -15.35
C LEU A 224 7.94 -7.89 -15.91
N ALA A 225 8.42 -9.11 -16.24
CA ALA A 225 9.72 -9.31 -16.87
C ALA A 225 9.80 -8.86 -18.34
N GLU A 226 8.66 -8.68 -19.03
CA GLU A 226 8.57 -8.05 -20.35
C GLU A 226 8.47 -6.52 -20.25
N LEU A 227 7.69 -6.04 -19.28
CA LEU A 227 7.32 -4.64 -19.06
C LEU A 227 8.50 -3.81 -18.54
N VAL A 228 9.25 -4.28 -17.54
CA VAL A 228 10.38 -3.52 -16.97
C VAL A 228 11.46 -3.23 -18.02
N PRO A 229 11.98 -4.22 -18.79
CA PRO A 229 12.93 -3.94 -19.87
C PRO A 229 12.38 -3.03 -20.96
N ARG A 230 11.06 -3.02 -21.17
CA ARG A 230 10.41 -2.13 -22.15
C ARG A 230 10.48 -0.68 -21.69
N LEU A 231 10.17 -0.40 -20.41
CA LEU A 231 10.35 0.93 -19.82
C LEU A 231 11.82 1.37 -19.83
N GLU A 232 12.74 0.49 -19.43
CA GLU A 232 14.19 0.76 -19.43
C GLU A 232 14.72 1.07 -20.83
N ARG A 233 14.29 0.33 -21.87
CA ARG A 233 14.64 0.64 -23.27
C ARG A 233 14.01 1.94 -23.78
N ARG A 234 12.80 2.28 -23.33
CA ARG A 234 12.05 3.45 -23.80
C ARG A 234 12.54 4.76 -23.17
N PHE A 235 12.99 4.72 -21.92
CA PHE A 235 13.29 5.91 -21.11
C PHE A 235 14.72 5.96 -20.55
N GLY A 236 15.49 4.87 -20.66
CA GLY A 236 16.81 4.70 -20.05
C GLY A 236 16.72 4.08 -18.64
N GLY A 237 17.59 3.11 -18.35
CA GLY A 237 17.59 2.36 -17.08
C GLY A 237 17.67 3.27 -15.85
N ASP A 238 18.68 4.12 -15.78
CA ASP A 238 18.89 5.09 -14.68
C ASP A 238 17.68 6.01 -14.47
N ALA A 239 16.97 6.36 -15.54
CA ALA A 239 15.83 7.27 -15.46
C ALA A 239 14.65 6.63 -14.70
N VAL A 240 14.49 5.32 -14.77
CA VAL A 240 13.39 4.56 -14.15
C VAL A 240 13.83 3.70 -12.95
N ALA A 241 15.13 3.57 -12.67
CA ALA A 241 15.68 2.68 -11.65
C ALA A 241 15.10 2.85 -10.23
N GLY A 242 14.66 4.06 -9.89
CA GLY A 242 14.03 4.35 -8.59
C GLY A 242 12.59 3.83 -8.43
N LEU A 243 11.88 3.54 -9.54
CA LEU A 243 10.45 3.21 -9.54
C LEU A 243 10.16 1.88 -8.85
N THR A 244 9.15 1.89 -7.97
CA THR A 244 8.59 0.67 -7.36
C THR A 244 7.38 0.16 -8.15
N ILE A 245 7.50 -1.01 -8.77
CA ILE A 245 6.44 -1.63 -9.59
C ILE A 245 6.03 -2.97 -8.99
N HIS A 246 4.80 -3.07 -8.48
CA HIS A 246 4.30 -4.24 -7.77
C HIS A 246 3.12 -4.87 -8.54
N MET A 247 3.26 -6.13 -8.97
CA MET A 247 2.28 -6.84 -9.80
C MET A 247 1.74 -8.11 -9.12
N ASP A 248 0.45 -8.06 -8.78
CA ASP A 248 -0.34 -9.18 -8.30
C ASP A 248 -1.26 -9.70 -9.39
N GLY A 249 -1.58 -11.00 -9.34
CA GLY A 249 -2.51 -11.63 -10.26
C GLY A 249 -3.95 -11.77 -9.73
N CYS A 250 -4.20 -11.27 -8.51
CA CYS A 250 -5.49 -11.33 -7.81
C CYS A 250 -5.53 -10.34 -6.62
N PRO A 251 -6.71 -10.06 -6.02
CA PRO A 251 -6.84 -9.11 -4.90
C PRO A 251 -6.23 -9.55 -3.56
N HIS A 252 -5.54 -10.71 -3.48
CA HIS A 252 -4.86 -11.11 -2.24
C HIS A 252 -3.58 -10.32 -1.95
N ALA A 253 -3.07 -9.55 -2.93
CA ALA A 253 -1.95 -8.62 -2.78
C ALA A 253 -0.66 -9.25 -2.21
N CYS A 254 -0.26 -10.41 -2.73
CA CYS A 254 0.95 -11.15 -2.32
C CYS A 254 2.25 -10.43 -2.70
N ALA A 255 2.27 -9.74 -3.83
CA ALA A 255 3.31 -8.81 -4.27
C ALA A 255 3.07 -7.36 -3.81
N GLN A 256 2.03 -7.13 -3.01
CA GLN A 256 1.82 -5.90 -2.28
C GLN A 256 1.56 -4.69 -3.21
N HIS A 257 0.78 -4.87 -4.29
CA HIS A 257 0.46 -3.80 -5.25
C HIS A 257 0.00 -2.47 -4.62
N TRP A 258 -0.74 -2.53 -3.51
CA TRP A 258 -1.19 -1.35 -2.75
C TRP A 258 -0.08 -0.42 -2.24
N ILE A 259 1.17 -0.86 -2.17
CA ILE A 259 2.31 -0.07 -1.66
C ILE A 259 3.45 0.07 -2.68
N GLY A 260 3.20 -0.24 -3.95
CA GLY A 260 4.05 0.20 -5.05
C GLY A 260 3.63 1.58 -5.52
N GLU A 261 4.58 2.40 -5.99
CA GLU A 261 4.28 3.64 -6.72
C GLU A 261 3.41 3.35 -7.95
N ILE A 262 3.67 2.21 -8.61
CA ILE A 262 2.80 1.60 -9.62
C ILE A 262 2.40 0.20 -9.14
N GLY A 263 1.15 0.07 -8.71
CA GLY A 263 0.55 -1.21 -8.33
C GLY A 263 -0.40 -1.74 -9.40
N LEU A 264 -0.32 -3.04 -9.68
CA LEU A 264 -1.09 -3.72 -10.71
C LEU A 264 -1.76 -4.97 -10.12
N GLN A 265 -3.08 -5.07 -10.25
CA GLN A 265 -3.89 -6.18 -9.73
C GLN A 265 -4.60 -6.91 -10.87
N GLY A 266 -4.22 -8.17 -11.09
CA GLY A 266 -4.84 -9.08 -12.06
C GLY A 266 -6.34 -9.24 -11.82
N THR A 267 -7.08 -9.06 -12.90
CA THR A 267 -8.54 -9.13 -13.01
C THR A 267 -8.88 -9.61 -14.42
N THR A 268 -10.14 -9.51 -14.85
CA THR A 268 -10.54 -9.85 -16.22
C THR A 268 -11.48 -8.80 -16.81
N ALA A 269 -11.38 -8.57 -18.11
CA ALA A 269 -12.26 -7.71 -18.90
C ALA A 269 -13.07 -8.55 -19.91
N PRO A 270 -14.23 -8.07 -20.40
CA PRO A 270 -14.85 -8.63 -21.60
C PRO A 270 -13.89 -8.49 -22.80
N SER A 271 -13.86 -9.48 -23.69
CA SER A 271 -13.11 -9.37 -24.94
C SER A 271 -13.79 -8.39 -25.91
N PRO A 272 -13.05 -7.54 -26.65
CA PRO A 272 -13.64 -6.61 -27.64
C PRO A 272 -14.44 -7.29 -28.76
N ASP A 273 -14.10 -8.53 -29.10
CA ASP A 273 -14.79 -9.37 -30.09
C ASP A 273 -15.98 -10.17 -29.51
N GLY A 274 -16.26 -10.03 -28.21
CA GLY A 274 -17.30 -10.78 -27.50
C GLY A 274 -16.98 -12.26 -27.25
N ALA A 275 -15.81 -12.77 -27.63
CA ALA A 275 -15.46 -14.20 -27.55
C ALA A 275 -15.26 -14.74 -26.13
N GLY A 276 -15.36 -13.90 -25.09
CA GLY A 276 -15.26 -14.31 -23.69
C GLY A 276 -14.68 -13.22 -22.80
N ARG A 277 -13.77 -13.63 -21.91
CA ARG A 277 -13.03 -12.75 -21.00
C ARG A 277 -11.54 -12.82 -21.30
N ILE A 278 -10.88 -11.68 -21.28
CA ILE A 278 -9.43 -11.53 -21.43
C ILE A 278 -8.78 -11.11 -20.10
N GLU A 279 -7.48 -11.37 -19.97
CA GLU A 279 -6.68 -10.85 -18.87
C GLU A 279 -6.71 -9.32 -18.85
N ALA A 280 -6.82 -8.76 -17.66
CA ALA A 280 -6.82 -7.33 -17.45
C ALA A 280 -6.22 -7.00 -16.07
N TYR A 281 -5.91 -5.73 -15.82
CA TYR A 281 -5.32 -5.27 -14.56
C TYR A 281 -6.06 -4.04 -14.05
N ASP A 282 -6.34 -4.00 -12.75
CA ASP A 282 -6.66 -2.75 -12.06
C ASP A 282 -5.32 -2.04 -11.72
N LEU A 283 -5.29 -0.72 -11.83
CA LEU A 283 -4.11 0.13 -11.61
C LEU A 283 -4.29 0.95 -10.33
N THR A 284 -3.32 0.86 -9.43
CA THR A 284 -3.20 1.72 -8.24
C THR A 284 -1.92 2.54 -8.30
N LEU A 285 -1.97 3.85 -7.99
CA LEU A 285 -0.78 4.73 -8.04
C LEU A 285 -0.47 5.37 -6.68
N GLY A 286 0.81 5.68 -6.46
CA GLY A 286 1.29 6.46 -5.32
C GLY A 286 1.33 5.70 -3.99
N GLY A 287 1.27 4.37 -4.00
CA GLY A 287 1.52 3.56 -2.80
C GLY A 287 2.97 3.65 -2.35
N GLY A 288 3.22 3.42 -1.06
CA GLY A 288 4.59 3.42 -0.53
C GLY A 288 4.68 3.03 0.94
N LEU A 289 5.92 2.89 1.41
CA LEU A 289 6.30 2.59 2.80
C LEU A 289 7.25 3.67 3.35
N GLY A 290 7.70 3.50 4.59
CA GLY A 290 8.62 4.42 5.24
C GLY A 290 7.93 5.71 5.67
N ARG A 291 8.64 6.85 5.55
CA ARG A 291 8.13 8.17 5.99
C ARG A 291 6.86 8.63 5.28
N GLY A 292 6.64 8.15 4.06
CA GLY A 292 5.45 8.43 3.25
C GLY A 292 4.50 7.24 3.14
N ALA A 293 4.47 6.35 4.15
CA ALA A 293 3.71 5.11 4.13
C ALA A 293 2.21 5.36 3.86
N ARG A 294 1.75 4.95 2.67
CA ARG A 294 0.37 5.17 2.22
C ARG A 294 -0.09 4.06 1.27
N ILE A 295 -1.39 3.86 1.25
CA ILE A 295 -2.07 2.93 0.36
C ILE A 295 -2.33 3.64 -0.96
N GLY A 296 -1.94 3.02 -2.07
CA GLY A 296 -2.08 3.57 -3.42
C GLY A 296 -3.53 3.79 -3.83
N ARG A 297 -3.76 4.87 -4.56
CA ARG A 297 -5.07 5.33 -5.06
C ARG A 297 -5.50 4.46 -6.25
N PRO A 298 -6.70 3.85 -6.27
CA PRO A 298 -7.21 3.13 -7.44
C PRO A 298 -7.54 4.09 -8.59
N ILE A 299 -6.79 4.04 -9.69
CA ILE A 299 -6.92 4.99 -10.81
C ILE A 299 -7.70 4.41 -11.99
N LEU A 300 -7.35 3.20 -12.43
CA LEU A 300 -8.06 2.51 -13.51
C LEU A 300 -8.48 1.12 -13.07
N ARG A 301 -9.57 0.62 -13.67
CA ARG A 301 -10.05 -0.75 -13.48
C ARG A 301 -10.12 -1.48 -14.80
N ARG A 302 -9.76 -2.77 -14.77
CA ARG A 302 -9.85 -3.73 -15.90
C ARG A 302 -9.19 -3.22 -17.20
N VAL A 303 -8.00 -2.61 -17.09
CA VAL A 303 -7.15 -2.29 -18.24
C VAL A 303 -6.76 -3.59 -18.94
N PRO A 304 -7.13 -3.83 -20.22
CA PRO A 304 -6.77 -5.04 -20.94
C PRO A 304 -5.25 -5.27 -20.97
N ALA A 305 -4.82 -6.52 -20.82
CA ALA A 305 -3.39 -6.88 -20.80
C ALA A 305 -2.56 -6.38 -22.01
N PRO A 306 -3.11 -6.28 -23.24
CA PRO A 306 -2.41 -5.66 -24.39
C PRO A 306 -2.24 -4.14 -24.30
N GLU A 307 -3.12 -3.43 -23.58
CA GLU A 307 -3.11 -1.97 -23.45
C GLU A 307 -2.20 -1.48 -22.32
N LEU A 308 -1.94 -2.34 -21.32
CA LEU A 308 -1.22 -2.02 -20.10
C LEU A 308 0.14 -1.34 -20.36
N ASP A 309 0.90 -1.81 -21.36
CA ASP A 309 2.20 -1.26 -21.68
C ASP A 309 2.11 0.22 -22.10
N ALA A 310 1.10 0.57 -22.92
CA ALA A 310 0.89 1.94 -23.37
C ALA A 310 0.37 2.86 -22.24
N VAL A 311 -0.42 2.32 -21.31
CA VAL A 311 -0.85 3.01 -20.09
C VAL A 311 0.36 3.41 -19.24
N LEU A 312 1.29 2.49 -19.02
CA LEU A 312 2.48 2.74 -18.21
C LEU A 312 3.51 3.62 -18.92
N GLU A 313 3.68 3.48 -20.23
CA GLU A 313 4.53 4.39 -21.02
C GLU A 313 4.02 5.84 -20.94
N ARG A 314 2.71 6.09 -20.97
CA ARG A 314 2.14 7.43 -20.77
C ARG A 314 2.41 7.99 -19.37
N LEU A 315 2.17 7.20 -18.33
CA LEU A 315 2.36 7.61 -16.94
C LEU A 315 3.83 7.88 -16.60
N VAL A 316 4.72 6.96 -16.97
CA VAL A 316 6.16 7.10 -16.75
C VAL A 316 6.73 8.24 -17.59
N GLY A 317 6.33 8.37 -18.86
CA GLY A 317 6.75 9.49 -19.71
C GLY A 317 6.38 10.86 -19.13
N ALA A 318 5.12 11.05 -18.75
CA ALA A 318 4.66 12.31 -18.17
C ALA A 318 5.30 12.63 -16.81
N TRP A 319 5.64 11.61 -15.99
CA TRP A 319 6.46 11.82 -14.79
C TRP A 319 7.87 12.29 -15.14
N LEU A 320 8.52 11.65 -16.11
CA LEU A 320 9.87 12.02 -16.53
C LEU A 320 9.93 13.44 -17.12
N ASP A 321 8.93 13.82 -17.91
CA ASP A 321 8.78 15.20 -18.43
C ASP A 321 8.62 16.21 -17.28
N ALA A 322 7.76 15.91 -16.29
CA ALA A 322 7.59 16.73 -15.10
C ALA A 322 8.87 16.81 -14.25
N ARG A 323 9.64 15.72 -14.16
CA ARG A 323 10.93 15.64 -13.46
C ARG A 323 12.05 16.37 -14.20
N ALA A 324 11.98 16.48 -15.53
CA ALA A 324 12.87 17.34 -16.30
C ALA A 324 12.63 18.83 -16.02
N ALA A 325 11.37 19.23 -15.83
CA ALA A 325 11.01 20.59 -15.41
C ALA A 325 11.30 20.86 -13.91
N ARG A 326 11.21 19.84 -13.05
CA ARG A 326 11.53 19.92 -11.62
C ARG A 326 12.47 18.78 -11.21
N PRO A 327 13.80 18.98 -11.29
CA PRO A 327 14.79 17.99 -10.88
C PRO A 327 14.55 17.47 -9.46
N GLY A 328 14.66 16.14 -9.28
CA GLY A 328 14.41 15.47 -7.99
C GLY A 328 12.95 15.12 -7.69
N LEU A 329 11.98 15.45 -8.56
CA LEU A 329 10.57 15.05 -8.39
C LEU A 329 10.41 13.52 -8.42
N GLY A 330 9.98 12.92 -7.30
CA GLY A 330 9.65 11.49 -7.21
C GLY A 330 8.36 11.14 -7.96
N PHE A 331 8.13 9.86 -8.24
CA PHE A 331 6.87 9.44 -8.89
C PHE A 331 5.69 9.60 -7.91
N GLY A 332 5.90 9.30 -6.63
CA GLY A 332 4.95 9.66 -5.56
C GLY A 332 4.53 11.13 -5.59
N ASP A 333 5.48 12.08 -5.61
CA ASP A 333 5.19 13.52 -5.66
C ASP A 333 4.39 13.92 -6.92
N PHE A 334 4.69 13.27 -8.06
CA PHE A 334 3.99 13.49 -9.32
C PHE A 334 2.53 13.01 -9.29
N VAL A 335 2.26 11.92 -8.57
CA VAL A 335 0.91 11.40 -8.32
C VAL A 335 0.16 12.29 -7.34
N ASP A 336 0.79 12.70 -6.24
CA ASP A 336 0.16 13.52 -5.19
C ASP A 336 -0.18 14.94 -5.68
N ALA A 337 0.54 15.43 -6.69
CA ALA A 337 0.24 16.70 -7.37
C ALA A 337 -0.95 16.65 -8.36
N ARG A 338 -1.70 15.54 -8.44
CA ARG A 338 -2.81 15.33 -9.40
C ARG A 338 -4.01 14.65 -8.76
N THR A 339 -5.20 14.99 -9.23
CA THR A 339 -6.46 14.30 -8.91
C THR A 339 -6.54 12.90 -9.54
N ASP A 340 -7.44 12.04 -9.04
CA ASP A 340 -7.66 10.70 -9.61
C ASP A 340 -8.14 10.79 -11.07
N VAL A 341 -8.92 11.83 -11.39
CA VAL A 341 -9.46 12.08 -12.73
C VAL A 341 -8.35 12.46 -13.72
N GLU A 342 -7.45 13.37 -13.35
CA GLU A 342 -6.29 13.73 -14.18
C GLU A 342 -5.37 12.54 -14.42
N LEU A 343 -5.12 11.73 -13.38
CA LEU A 343 -4.31 10.51 -13.50
C LEU A 343 -4.99 9.46 -14.39
N ALA A 344 -6.31 9.31 -14.31
CA ALA A 344 -7.08 8.39 -15.16
C ALA A 344 -7.08 8.83 -16.63
N ALA A 345 -7.30 10.12 -16.91
CA ALA A 345 -7.26 10.68 -18.27
C ALA A 345 -5.86 10.51 -18.88
N LEU A 346 -4.81 10.88 -18.13
CA LEU A 346 -3.41 10.68 -18.53
C LEU A 346 -3.09 9.21 -18.80
N ALA A 347 -3.50 8.32 -17.90
CA ALA A 347 -3.30 6.87 -18.03
C ALA A 347 -3.97 6.32 -19.30
N ARG A 348 -5.13 6.86 -19.71
CA ARG A 348 -5.82 6.49 -20.96
C ARG A 348 -5.26 7.17 -22.22
N GLY A 349 -4.54 8.28 -22.07
CA GLY A 349 -4.14 9.13 -23.20
C GLY A 349 -5.27 10.02 -23.71
N GLU A 350 -6.29 10.22 -22.88
CA GLU A 350 -7.33 11.22 -23.09
C GLU A 350 -6.75 12.62 -22.77
N ALA A 351 -7.31 13.67 -23.36
CA ALA A 351 -7.02 15.01 -22.87
C ALA A 351 -7.42 15.07 -21.39
N ALA A 352 -6.56 15.62 -20.52
CA ALA A 352 -6.99 15.94 -19.17
C ALA A 352 -8.27 16.78 -19.29
N PRO A 353 -9.36 16.45 -18.57
CA PRO A 353 -10.56 17.28 -18.62
C PRO A 353 -10.15 18.71 -18.33
N ALA A 354 -10.75 19.66 -19.06
CA ALA A 354 -10.50 21.07 -18.83
C ALA A 354 -10.59 21.32 -17.33
N ALA A 355 -9.54 21.93 -16.77
CA ALA A 355 -9.40 21.99 -15.33
C ALA A 355 -10.46 22.92 -14.74
N ASP A 356 -11.63 22.33 -14.44
CA ASP A 356 -12.29 22.52 -13.16
C ASP A 356 -11.26 22.13 -12.09
N ARG A 357 -10.32 23.05 -11.87
CA ARG A 357 -9.96 23.40 -10.50
C ARG A 357 -11.30 23.56 -9.81
N PRO A 358 -11.59 22.81 -8.73
CA PRO A 358 -12.77 23.09 -7.96
C PRO A 358 -12.64 24.53 -7.47
N THR A 359 -13.36 25.45 -8.11
CA THR A 359 -13.78 26.70 -7.48
C THR A 359 -14.87 26.30 -6.51
N THR A 360 -14.49 25.56 -5.47
CA THR A 360 -15.36 25.22 -4.35
C THR A 360 -15.64 26.52 -3.63
N GLU A 361 -16.65 27.23 -4.12
CA GLU A 361 -17.46 28.20 -3.36
C GLU A 361 -18.54 27.46 -2.54
N GLY A 362 -18.64 26.12 -2.68
CA GLY A 362 -19.55 25.24 -1.97
C GLY A 362 -18.91 23.96 -1.39
N VAL A 363 -19.78 23.15 -0.78
CA VAL A 363 -19.53 21.91 -0.03
C VAL A 363 -20.00 20.73 -0.89
N THR A 364 -19.28 19.62 -0.88
CA THR A 364 -19.64 18.43 -1.67
C THR A 364 -20.42 17.43 -0.83
N VAL A 365 -21.67 17.13 -1.21
CA VAL A 365 -22.49 16.07 -0.63
C VAL A 365 -22.32 14.78 -1.44
N HIS A 366 -21.71 13.76 -0.84
CA HIS A 366 -21.53 12.44 -1.42
C HIS A 366 -22.71 11.52 -1.10
N VAL A 367 -23.37 11.01 -2.15
CA VAL A 367 -24.54 10.15 -2.07
C VAL A 367 -24.15 8.70 -2.46
N PRO A 368 -24.38 7.70 -1.60
CA PRO A 368 -23.93 6.33 -1.85
C PRO A 368 -24.85 5.61 -2.85
N GLY A 369 -24.30 4.59 -3.51
CA GLY A 369 -24.99 3.74 -4.51
C GLY A 369 -26.49 3.43 -4.27
N PRO A 370 -26.91 2.95 -3.09
CA PRO A 370 -28.32 2.65 -2.80
C PRO A 370 -29.27 3.86 -2.83
N LEU A 371 -28.74 5.07 -2.68
CA LEU A 371 -29.49 6.33 -2.59
C LEU A 371 -29.43 7.16 -3.89
N LEU A 372 -28.64 6.76 -4.88
CA LEU A 372 -28.56 7.46 -6.19
C LEU A 372 -29.93 7.60 -6.88
N ARG A 373 -30.85 6.66 -6.64
CA ARG A 373 -32.25 6.71 -7.11
C ARG A 373 -33.06 7.90 -6.55
N LEU A 374 -32.56 8.57 -5.53
CA LEU A 374 -33.20 9.73 -4.87
C LEU A 374 -32.71 11.07 -5.42
N VAL A 375 -31.61 11.05 -6.18
CA VAL A 375 -30.87 12.22 -6.69
C VAL A 375 -30.49 12.04 -8.17
N ASP A 376 -31.39 11.40 -8.93
CA ASP A 376 -31.30 11.25 -10.39
C ASP A 376 -30.00 10.62 -10.93
N GLY A 377 -29.31 9.83 -10.10
CA GLY A 377 -28.06 9.14 -10.42
C GLY A 377 -26.78 9.85 -9.96
N ALA A 378 -26.85 11.07 -9.43
CA ALA A 378 -25.68 11.82 -8.99
C ALA A 378 -25.08 11.25 -7.69
N ASP A 379 -23.79 10.88 -7.70
CA ASP A 379 -23.07 10.39 -6.53
C ASP A 379 -22.30 11.49 -5.78
N GLN A 380 -22.16 12.67 -6.38
CA GLN A 380 -21.63 13.89 -5.76
C GLN A 380 -22.46 15.10 -6.20
N ILE A 381 -22.82 15.96 -5.25
CA ILE A 381 -23.62 17.17 -5.49
C ILE A 381 -22.95 18.33 -4.75
N GLU A 382 -22.56 19.38 -5.45
CA GLU A 382 -22.00 20.58 -4.84
C GLU A 382 -23.10 21.59 -4.50
N VAL A 383 -23.03 22.16 -3.29
CA VAL A 383 -24.02 23.11 -2.76
C VAL A 383 -23.33 24.23 -1.99
N ALA A 384 -23.77 25.48 -2.19
CA ALA A 384 -23.32 26.59 -1.36
C ALA A 384 -24.02 26.52 0.02
N ALA A 385 -23.25 26.21 1.06
CA ALA A 385 -23.77 25.99 2.41
C ALA A 385 -22.71 26.33 3.47
N THR A 386 -23.17 26.81 4.63
CA THR A 386 -22.36 27.08 5.82
C THR A 386 -22.63 26.09 6.96
N THR A 387 -23.72 25.30 6.86
CA THR A 387 -24.05 24.20 7.77
C THR A 387 -24.46 22.93 7.01
N VAL A 388 -24.34 21.77 7.68
CA VAL A 388 -24.84 20.49 7.11
C VAL A 388 -26.34 20.57 6.79
N ARG A 389 -27.12 21.26 7.62
CA ARG A 389 -28.55 21.50 7.39
C ARG A 389 -28.82 22.20 6.06
N GLU A 390 -28.12 23.30 5.79
CA GLU A 390 -28.22 24.05 4.53
C GLU A 390 -27.83 23.18 3.33
N ALA A 391 -26.74 22.42 3.45
CA ALA A 391 -26.27 21.55 2.37
C ALA A 391 -27.29 20.46 2.01
N LEU A 392 -27.82 19.74 3.01
CA LEU A 392 -28.81 18.69 2.79
C LEU A 392 -30.17 19.25 2.36
N ALA A 393 -30.53 20.46 2.82
CA ALA A 393 -31.74 21.16 2.36
C ALA A 393 -31.63 21.55 0.88
N ALA A 394 -30.50 22.11 0.44
CA ALA A 394 -30.27 22.45 -0.97
C ALA A 394 -30.33 21.22 -1.89
N VAL A 395 -29.75 20.09 -1.48
CA VAL A 395 -29.93 18.80 -2.19
C VAL A 395 -31.41 18.38 -2.21
N GLY A 396 -32.14 18.59 -1.12
CA GLY A 396 -33.56 18.29 -1.02
C GLY A 396 -34.48 19.17 -1.87
N GLU A 397 -34.13 20.45 -2.09
CA GLU A 397 -34.84 21.36 -3.00
C GLU A 397 -34.65 20.94 -4.46
N ALA A 398 -33.43 20.59 -4.85
CA ALA A 398 -33.14 20.05 -6.18
C ALA A 398 -33.76 18.67 -6.42
N HIS A 399 -33.78 17.81 -5.38
CA HIS A 399 -34.26 16.43 -5.46
C HIS A 399 -35.33 16.11 -4.39
N PRO A 400 -36.62 16.37 -4.66
CA PRO A 400 -37.69 16.15 -3.68
C PRO A 400 -37.91 14.69 -3.24
N ALA A 401 -37.34 13.71 -3.95
CA ALA A 401 -37.29 12.31 -3.49
C ALA A 401 -36.32 12.13 -2.31
N PHE A 402 -35.13 12.72 -2.41
CA PHE A 402 -34.14 12.77 -1.33
C PHE A 402 -34.70 13.45 -0.07
N ALA A 403 -35.32 14.63 -0.21
CA ALA A 403 -35.92 15.35 0.92
C ALA A 403 -36.94 14.51 1.70
N ARG A 404 -37.80 13.75 0.99
CA ARG A 404 -38.85 12.92 1.62
C ARG A 404 -38.31 11.69 2.34
N GLU A 405 -37.19 11.12 1.89
CA GLU A 405 -36.62 9.89 2.47
C GLU A 405 -35.58 10.20 3.56
N VAL A 406 -34.65 11.13 3.29
CA VAL A 406 -33.49 11.44 4.15
C VAL A 406 -33.80 12.57 5.16
N LEU A 407 -34.59 13.57 4.77
CA LEU A 407 -34.97 14.73 5.60
C LEU A 407 -36.49 14.85 5.86
N PRO A 408 -37.20 13.78 6.31
CA PRO A 408 -38.64 13.87 6.54
C PRO A 408 -38.98 14.99 7.53
N ARG A 409 -39.78 15.96 7.08
CA ARG A 409 -40.15 17.18 7.84
C ARG A 409 -38.98 18.13 8.17
N GLY A 410 -37.84 18.00 7.49
CA GLY A 410 -36.65 18.84 7.71
C GLY A 410 -35.70 18.35 8.80
N GLU A 411 -35.95 17.16 9.36
CA GLU A 411 -35.07 16.49 10.33
C GLU A 411 -34.43 15.26 9.69
N LEU A 412 -33.19 14.93 10.09
CA LEU A 412 -32.48 13.76 9.59
C LEU A 412 -33.15 12.48 10.08
N SER A 413 -33.61 11.65 9.15
CA SER A 413 -34.18 10.33 9.46
C SER A 413 -33.15 9.44 10.15
N GLU A 414 -33.54 8.77 11.24
CA GLU A 414 -32.68 7.85 12.01
C GLU A 414 -32.08 6.71 11.17
N ALA A 415 -32.73 6.39 10.04
CA ALA A 415 -32.28 5.43 9.04
C ALA A 415 -31.01 5.87 8.27
N TYR A 416 -30.46 7.05 8.55
CA TYR A 416 -29.24 7.56 7.93
C TYR A 416 -28.25 8.12 8.96
N LEU A 417 -26.98 7.95 8.64
CA LEU A 417 -25.84 8.60 9.28
C LEU A 417 -25.29 9.67 8.32
N VAL A 418 -24.82 10.78 8.85
CA VAL A 418 -24.22 11.87 8.06
C VAL A 418 -22.87 12.21 8.69
N PHE A 419 -21.84 12.28 7.86
CA PHE A 419 -20.47 12.54 8.27
C PHE A 419 -19.97 13.83 7.63
N VAL A 420 -19.17 14.62 8.34
CA VAL A 420 -18.33 15.68 7.77
C VAL A 420 -16.88 15.18 7.83
N GLY A 421 -16.28 14.95 6.66
CA GLY A 421 -15.02 14.21 6.57
C GLY A 421 -15.19 12.77 7.07
N GLU A 422 -14.57 12.44 8.21
CA GLU A 422 -14.65 11.13 8.87
C GLU A 422 -15.49 11.14 10.16
N GLU A 423 -16.01 12.29 10.61
CA GLU A 423 -16.74 12.44 11.88
C GLU A 423 -18.26 12.47 11.68
N ASP A 424 -18.99 11.64 12.44
CA ASP A 424 -20.48 11.63 12.44
C ASP A 424 -21.00 12.94 13.06
N VAL A 425 -21.94 13.61 12.41
CA VAL A 425 -22.52 14.86 12.90
C VAL A 425 -23.17 14.73 14.29
N ARG A 426 -23.56 13.52 14.70
CA ARG A 426 -24.09 13.21 16.04
C ARG A 426 -23.03 13.37 17.15
N ALA A 427 -21.74 13.28 16.83
CA ALA A 427 -20.63 13.59 17.73
C ALA A 427 -20.22 15.08 17.69
N LEU A 428 -20.77 15.84 16.73
CA LEU A 428 -20.56 17.27 16.52
C LEU A 428 -21.82 18.06 16.95
N ALA A 429 -22.17 19.13 16.24
CA ALA A 429 -23.34 19.96 16.52
C ALA A 429 -24.61 19.49 15.78
N GLY A 430 -24.71 18.19 15.44
CA GLY A 430 -25.81 17.65 14.64
C GLY A 430 -25.87 18.27 13.25
N LEU A 431 -27.09 18.48 12.72
CA LEU A 431 -27.28 19.16 11.44
C LEU A 431 -26.78 20.62 11.43
N ASP A 432 -26.62 21.24 12.59
CA ASP A 432 -26.12 22.61 12.72
C ASP A 432 -24.57 22.66 12.77
N THR A 433 -23.91 21.53 12.50
CA THR A 433 -22.45 21.44 12.30
C THR A 433 -22.03 22.37 11.16
N PRO A 434 -21.06 23.29 11.40
CA PRO A 434 -20.59 24.21 10.38
C PRO A 434 -19.74 23.47 9.34
N VAL A 435 -19.87 23.89 8.08
CA VAL A 435 -19.09 23.39 6.94
C VAL A 435 -18.52 24.57 6.15
N ARG A 436 -17.42 24.33 5.47
CA ARG A 436 -16.66 25.30 4.68
C ARG A 436 -16.56 24.83 3.24
N PRO A 437 -16.40 25.75 2.26
CA PRO A 437 -16.19 25.34 0.89
C PRO A 437 -14.99 24.38 0.74
N GLY A 438 -15.21 23.26 0.05
CA GLY A 438 -14.28 22.13 -0.04
C GLY A 438 -14.45 21.03 1.02
N ASP A 439 -15.28 21.22 2.05
CA ASP A 439 -15.65 20.12 2.96
C ASP A 439 -16.50 19.07 2.25
N ARG A 440 -16.41 17.81 2.71
CA ARG A 440 -17.17 16.69 2.18
C ARG A 440 -18.17 16.14 3.19
N ILE A 441 -19.45 16.23 2.86
CA ILE A 441 -20.54 15.59 3.62
C ILE A 441 -20.78 14.20 3.02
N THR A 442 -20.75 13.14 3.83
CA THR A 442 -21.03 11.77 3.36
C THR A 442 -22.29 11.23 4.03
N ILE A 443 -23.24 10.73 3.24
CA ILE A 443 -24.48 10.11 3.73
C ILE A 443 -24.30 8.59 3.69
N LEU A 444 -24.69 7.90 4.77
CA LEU A 444 -24.71 6.44 4.83
C LEU A 444 -26.07 5.96 5.33
N VAL A 445 -26.51 4.78 4.88
CA VAL A 445 -27.69 4.12 5.44
C VAL A 445 -27.31 3.51 6.79
N ALA A 446 -28.06 3.83 7.85
CA ALA A 446 -27.90 3.22 9.15
C ALA A 446 -28.34 1.75 9.08
N MET A 447 -27.36 0.85 9.03
CA MET A 447 -27.61 -0.59 9.09
C MET A 447 -28.14 -0.95 10.48
N SER A 448 -29.39 -1.39 10.57
CA SER A 448 -30.01 -1.79 11.83
C SER A 448 -29.32 -3.02 12.43
N GLY A 449 -28.42 -2.81 13.38
CA GLY A 449 -27.70 -3.86 14.09
C GLY A 449 -26.29 -3.46 14.51
N GLY A 450 -26.19 -2.74 15.64
CA GLY A 450 -24.94 -2.30 16.27
C GLY A 450 -25.22 -1.56 17.56
#